data_AF-A0A857C3N4-F1
#
_entry.id   AF-A0A857C3N4-F1
#
_cell.length_a   1.000
_cell.length_b   1.000
_cell.length_c   1.000
_cell.angle_alpha   90.00
_cell.angle_beta   90.00
_cell.angle_gamma   90.00
#
_symmetry.space_group_name_H-M   'P 1'
#
loop_
_entity.id
_entity.type
_entity.pdbx_description
1 polymer ?
#
loop_
_entity_poly.entity_id
_entity_poly.type
_entity_poly.pdbx_seq_one_letter_code
_entity_poly.pdbx_strand_id
1 'polypeptide(L)'
;MTSTLEAVPFEAVAEARKAPLSRELYRAWHRSPAPAPAPEPAPQNQIVPAPPARRRPRRPLPALTNRERDCVAWAAEGKTEWESAAILGIAPKTVESHLIAARRKLNAANKVHLVAKAFRLGLID
;
A
#
# COMPACT_ATOMS: atom_id res chain seq x y z
N MET A 1 45.53 12.55 28.34
CA MET A 1 46.20 11.42 27.66
C MET A 1 45.13 10.41 27.27
N THR A 2 44.58 10.61 26.08
CA THR A 2 43.50 9.82 25.45
C THR A 2 44.09 8.66 24.66
N SER A 3 43.55 7.45 24.80
CA SER A 3 43.32 6.47 23.72
C SER A 3 43.10 5.08 24.30
N THR A 4 42.31 4.17 23.75
CA THR A 4 41.20 4.14 22.78
C THR A 4 40.82 2.66 22.76
N LEU A 5 39.53 2.34 22.87
CA LEU A 5 39.00 1.00 22.57
C LEU A 5 39.41 0.60 21.16
N GLU A 6 40.28 -0.39 21.00
CA GLU A 6 40.53 -0.99 19.70
C GLU A 6 39.30 -1.82 19.28
N ALA A 7 38.46 -1.17 18.47
CA ALA A 7 37.48 -1.86 17.66
C ALA A 7 38.22 -2.77 16.68
N VAL A 8 37.98 -4.08 16.77
CA VAL A 8 38.47 -5.03 15.78
C VAL A 8 37.86 -4.64 14.42
N PRO A 9 38.68 -4.32 13.40
CA PRO A 9 38.17 -3.82 12.13
C PRO A 9 37.31 -4.87 11.44
N PHE A 10 36.18 -4.41 10.87
CA PHE A 10 35.17 -5.23 10.18
C PHE A 10 35.74 -6.06 9.01
N GLU A 11 36.93 -5.71 8.51
CA GLU A 11 37.67 -6.52 7.52
C GLU A 11 38.10 -7.89 8.07
N ALA A 12 38.41 -8.00 9.37
CA ALA A 12 38.86 -9.25 9.99
C ALA A 12 37.79 -10.37 9.98
N VAL A 13 36.50 -9.99 9.99
CA VAL A 13 35.38 -10.94 9.92
C VAL A 13 35.18 -11.47 8.50
N ALA A 14 35.51 -10.68 7.48
CA ALA A 14 35.43 -11.10 6.08
C ALA A 14 36.60 -12.03 5.68
N GLU A 15 37.75 -11.86 6.32
CA GLU A 15 38.98 -12.61 6.03
C GLU A 15 38.93 -14.05 6.58
N ALA A 16 38.25 -14.27 7.71
CA ALA A 16 38.02 -15.59 8.29
C ALA A 16 37.23 -16.55 7.37
N ARG A 17 36.43 -16.02 6.43
CA ARG A 17 35.68 -16.80 5.44
C ARG A 17 36.50 -17.24 4.22
N LYS A 18 37.72 -16.73 4.05
CA LYS A 18 38.57 -17.00 2.88
C LYS A 18 39.89 -17.72 3.20
N ALA A 19 40.08 -18.21 4.42
CA ALA A 19 41.23 -19.08 4.70
C ALA A 19 41.07 -20.39 3.89
N PRO A 20 42.06 -20.82 3.08
CA PRO A 20 42.04 -22.13 2.48
C PRO A 20 42.13 -23.14 3.62
N LEU A 21 41.00 -23.77 3.95
CA LEU A 21 40.95 -24.86 4.93
C LEU A 21 42.05 -25.84 4.57
N SER A 22 43.06 -25.97 5.43
CA SER A 22 44.13 -26.93 5.23
C SER A 22 43.50 -28.32 5.03
N ARG A 23 44.13 -29.18 4.23
CA ARG A 23 43.67 -30.56 3.99
C ARG A 23 43.37 -31.31 5.29
N GLU A 24 44.06 -30.92 6.36
CA GLU A 24 43.91 -31.42 7.72
C GLU A 24 42.60 -30.96 8.40
N LEU A 25 42.18 -29.70 8.21
CA LEU A 25 40.90 -29.18 8.70
C LEU A 25 39.70 -29.82 7.97
N TYR A 26 39.79 -30.06 6.66
CA TYR A 26 38.75 -30.78 5.91
C TYR A 26 38.59 -32.23 6.41
N ARG A 27 39.72 -32.92 6.68
CA ARG A 27 39.73 -34.27 7.26
C ARG A 27 39.19 -34.33 8.69
N ALA A 28 39.32 -33.25 9.45
CA ALA A 28 38.72 -33.14 10.78
C ALA A 28 37.19 -33.00 10.71
N TRP A 29 36.68 -32.21 9.75
CA TRP A 29 35.24 -32.00 9.54
C TRP A 29 34.50 -33.30 9.19
N HIS A 30 35.12 -34.16 8.37
CA HIS A 30 34.55 -35.46 7.96
C HIS A 30 34.64 -36.58 9.02
N ARG A 31 35.38 -36.38 10.11
CA ARG A 31 35.42 -37.35 11.23
C ARG A 31 34.36 -37.08 12.31
N SER A 32 33.68 -35.94 12.24
CA SER A 32 32.58 -35.64 13.15
C SER A 32 31.37 -36.49 12.76
N PRO A 33 30.75 -37.24 13.68
CA PRO A 33 29.50 -37.90 13.39
C PRO A 33 28.50 -36.83 12.97
N ALA A 34 27.84 -37.04 11.83
CA ALA A 34 26.85 -36.12 11.32
C ALA A 34 25.85 -35.78 12.44
N PRO A 35 25.45 -34.50 12.62
CA PRO A 35 24.38 -34.19 13.56
C PRO A 35 23.17 -35.06 13.20
N ALA A 36 22.54 -35.66 14.21
CA ALA A 36 21.32 -36.45 14.02
C ALA A 36 20.36 -35.70 13.08
N PRO A 37 19.67 -36.39 12.14
CA PRO A 37 18.78 -35.70 11.21
C PRO A 37 17.79 -34.87 12.04
N ALA A 38 17.73 -33.57 11.76
CA ALA A 38 16.80 -32.67 12.40
C ALA A 38 15.38 -33.27 12.34
N PRO A 39 14.51 -33.04 13.34
CA PRO A 39 13.13 -33.54 13.29
C PRO A 39 12.52 -33.10 11.95
N GLU A 40 11.97 -34.06 11.20
CA GLU A 40 11.47 -33.83 9.85
C GLU A 40 10.60 -32.56 9.83
N PRO A 41 10.83 -31.62 8.88
CA PRO A 41 10.02 -30.42 8.81
C PRO A 41 8.57 -30.83 8.57
N ALA A 42 7.67 -30.36 9.45
CA ALA A 42 6.23 -30.56 9.32
C ALA A 42 5.76 -30.29 7.87
N PRO A 43 4.75 -31.01 7.36
CA PRO A 43 4.32 -30.88 5.96
C PRO A 43 3.91 -29.42 5.67
N GLN A 44 4.74 -28.75 4.87
CA GLN A 44 4.66 -27.32 4.56
C GLN A 44 3.44 -26.93 3.69
N ASN A 45 2.57 -27.87 3.31
CA ASN A 45 1.55 -27.68 2.27
C ASN A 45 0.09 -27.71 2.73
N GLN A 46 -0.20 -27.34 3.99
CA GLN A 46 -1.57 -27.05 4.41
C GLN A 46 -1.85 -25.55 4.26
N ILE A 47 -2.17 -25.12 3.04
CA ILE A 47 -2.74 -23.78 2.81
C ILE A 47 -4.19 -23.82 3.28
N VAL A 48 -4.43 -23.55 4.56
CA VAL A 48 -5.77 -23.23 5.03
C VAL A 48 -6.21 -21.92 4.37
N PRO A 49 -7.25 -21.89 3.51
CA PRO A 49 -7.75 -20.63 2.98
C PRO A 49 -8.28 -19.81 4.16
N ALA A 50 -7.74 -18.61 4.35
CA ALA A 50 -8.25 -17.68 5.36
C ALA A 50 -9.77 -17.53 5.15
N PRO A 51 -10.60 -17.62 6.19
CA PRO A 51 -12.04 -17.45 6.06
C PRO A 51 -12.33 -16.10 5.40
N PRO A 52 -13.31 -16.00 4.48
CA PRO A 52 -13.59 -14.75 3.78
C PRO A 52 -13.85 -13.67 4.83
N ALA A 53 -13.00 -12.65 4.83
CA ALA A 53 -13.09 -11.55 5.77
C ALA A 53 -14.54 -11.04 5.74
N ARG A 54 -15.25 -11.18 6.85
CA ARG A 54 -16.62 -10.67 7.00
C ARG A 54 -16.58 -9.21 6.54
N ARG A 55 -17.21 -8.91 5.39
CA ARG A 55 -17.29 -7.54 4.87
C ARG A 55 -17.92 -6.71 5.99
N ARG A 56 -17.11 -5.89 6.66
CA ARG A 56 -17.64 -4.94 7.65
C ARG A 56 -18.75 -4.16 6.97
N PRO A 57 -19.92 -3.96 7.60
CA PRO A 57 -20.97 -3.14 7.02
C PRO A 57 -20.35 -1.80 6.64
N ARG A 58 -20.38 -1.47 5.35
CA ARG A 58 -19.85 -0.20 4.85
C ARG A 58 -20.61 0.89 5.60
N ARG A 59 -19.90 1.69 6.41
CA ARG A 59 -20.50 2.87 7.04
C ARG A 59 -21.24 3.65 5.94
N PRO A 60 -22.46 4.16 6.21
CA PRO A 60 -23.19 4.92 5.20
C PRO A 60 -22.28 6.04 4.72
N LEU A 61 -21.93 5.98 3.43
CA LEU A 61 -21.06 6.96 2.82
C LEU A 61 -21.74 8.32 2.93
N PRO A 62 -20.99 9.42 3.15
CA PRO A 62 -21.55 10.76 3.04
C PRO A 62 -22.20 10.87 1.65
N ALA A 63 -23.53 10.85 1.63
CA ALA A 63 -24.29 10.78 0.40
C ALA A 63 -24.24 12.16 -0.27
N LEU A 64 -23.63 12.21 -1.45
CA LEU A 64 -23.82 13.32 -2.35
C LEU A 64 -25.30 13.40 -2.73
N THR A 65 -25.83 14.62 -2.84
CA THR A 65 -27.15 14.79 -3.47
C THR A 65 -27.08 14.40 -4.95
N ASN A 66 -28.23 14.15 -5.58
CA ASN A 66 -28.26 13.82 -7.01
C ASN A 66 -27.56 14.91 -7.84
N ARG A 67 -27.85 16.19 -7.56
CA ARG A 67 -27.22 17.31 -8.27
C ARG A 67 -25.71 17.42 -8.04
N GLU A 68 -25.24 17.15 -6.83
CA GLU A 68 -23.81 17.10 -6.54
C GLU A 68 -23.14 15.95 -7.30
N ARG A 69 -23.78 14.78 -7.34
CA ARG A 69 -23.28 13.61 -8.08
C ARG A 69 -23.21 13.88 -9.58
N ASP A 70 -24.25 14.47 -10.17
CA ASP A 70 -24.29 14.84 -11.58
C ASP A 70 -23.14 15.78 -11.94
N CYS A 71 -22.91 16.82 -11.13
CA CYS A 71 -21.80 17.77 -11.34
C CYS A 71 -20.43 17.07 -11.24
N VAL A 72 -20.27 16.15 -10.29
CA VAL A 72 -19.02 15.39 -10.12
C VAL A 72 -18.81 14.39 -11.26
N ALA A 73 -19.87 13.78 -11.80
CA ALA A 73 -19.79 12.88 -12.94
C ALA A 73 -19.32 13.61 -14.21
N TRP A 74 -19.90 14.77 -14.53
CA TRP A 74 -19.43 15.58 -15.66
C TRP A 74 -17.99 16.08 -15.47
N ALA A 75 -17.61 16.40 -14.23
CA ALA A 75 -16.22 16.72 -13.91
C ALA A 75 -15.26 15.53 -14.12
N ALA A 76 -15.72 14.30 -13.90
CA ALA A 76 -14.94 13.08 -14.16
C ALA A 76 -14.74 12.83 -15.65
N GLU A 77 -15.75 13.16 -16.47
CA GLU A 77 -15.69 13.18 -17.94
C GLU A 77 -14.83 14.34 -18.50
N GLY A 78 -14.18 15.13 -17.64
CA GLY A 78 -13.30 16.23 -18.04
C GLY A 78 -14.02 17.51 -18.46
N LYS A 79 -15.32 17.64 -18.19
CA LYS A 79 -16.08 18.86 -18.51
C LYS A 79 -15.74 20.02 -17.57
N THR A 80 -15.69 21.20 -18.16
CA THR A 80 -15.64 22.46 -17.42
C THR A 80 -16.97 22.73 -16.72
N GLU A 81 -16.98 23.65 -15.75
CA GLU A 81 -18.20 24.08 -15.07
C GLU A 81 -19.20 24.70 -16.05
N TRP A 82 -18.71 25.36 -17.10
CA TRP A 82 -19.55 25.98 -18.13
C TRP A 82 -20.22 24.94 -19.03
N GLU A 83 -19.46 23.95 -19.50
CA GLU A 83 -20.03 22.84 -20.29
C GLU A 83 -20.99 21.99 -19.45
N SER A 84 -20.62 21.69 -18.20
CA SER A 84 -21.48 20.94 -17.28
C SER A 84 -22.79 21.69 -17.01
N ALA A 85 -22.71 23.02 -16.86
CA ALA A 85 -23.86 23.89 -16.70
C ALA A 85 -24.78 23.88 -17.92
N ALA A 86 -24.21 23.94 -19.11
CA ALA A 86 -24.95 23.82 -20.37
C ALA A 86 -25.67 22.46 -20.49
N ILE A 87 -25.02 21.37 -20.08
CA ILE A 87 -25.61 20.02 -20.10
C ILE A 87 -26.72 19.88 -19.04
N LEU A 88 -26.52 20.42 -17.84
CA LEU A 88 -27.46 20.29 -16.72
C LEU A 88 -28.60 21.32 -16.72
N GLY A 89 -28.54 22.32 -17.60
CA GLY A 89 -29.54 23.39 -17.70
C GLY A 89 -29.55 24.34 -16.49
N ILE A 90 -28.38 24.59 -15.88
CA ILE A 90 -28.22 25.47 -14.71
C ILE A 90 -27.08 26.48 -14.94
N ALA A 91 -26.92 27.47 -14.05
CA ALA A 91 -25.83 28.42 -14.17
C ALA A 91 -24.47 27.79 -13.79
N PRO A 92 -23.34 28.20 -14.42
CA PRO A 92 -21.99 27.74 -14.06
C PRO A 92 -21.65 27.96 -12.59
N LYS A 93 -22.12 29.07 -12.00
CA LYS A 93 -21.94 29.36 -10.57
C LYS A 93 -22.64 28.35 -9.66
N THR A 94 -23.76 27.80 -10.11
CA THR A 94 -24.51 26.76 -9.39
C THR A 94 -23.77 25.43 -9.45
N VAL A 95 -23.19 25.07 -10.59
CA VAL A 95 -22.31 23.90 -10.72
C VAL A 95 -21.10 24.02 -9.77
N GLU A 96 -20.42 25.17 -9.77
CA GLU A 96 -19.31 25.44 -8.84
C GLU A 96 -19.75 25.25 -7.38
N SER A 97 -20.92 25.78 -7.01
CA SER A 97 -21.47 25.65 -5.66
C SER A 97 -21.74 24.19 -5.28
N HIS A 98 -22.29 23.39 -6.20
CA HIS A 98 -22.46 21.94 -5.99
C HIS A 98 -21.13 21.21 -5.85
N LEU A 99 -20.12 21.52 -6.66
CA LEU A 99 -18.78 20.94 -6.54
C LEU A 99 -18.11 21.31 -5.21
N ILE A 100 -18.27 22.55 -4.72
CA ILE A 100 -17.78 22.97 -3.40
C ILE A 100 -18.48 22.20 -2.28
N ALA A 101 -19.80 22.05 -2.35
CA ALA A 101 -20.57 21.27 -1.37
C ALA A 101 -20.13 19.80 -1.35
N ALA A 102 -20.00 19.18 -2.52
CA ALA A 102 -19.51 17.81 -2.68
C ALA A 102 -18.08 17.65 -2.13
N ARG A 103 -17.19 18.61 -2.42
CA ARG A 103 -15.82 18.66 -1.91
C ARG A 103 -15.77 18.71 -0.38
N ARG A 104 -16.63 19.50 0.24
CA ARG A 104 -16.76 19.57 1.71
C ARG A 104 -17.27 18.25 2.29
N LYS A 105 -18.33 17.66 1.71
CA LYS A 105 -18.91 16.38 2.15
C LYS A 105 -17.93 15.22 2.05
N LEU A 106 -17.15 15.17 0.97
CA LEU A 106 -16.15 14.14 0.77
C LEU A 106 -14.79 14.50 1.38
N ASN A 107 -14.63 15.65 2.04
CA ASN A 107 -13.34 16.14 2.55
C ASN A 107 -12.20 15.98 1.51
N ALA A 108 -12.40 16.60 0.34
CA ALA A 108 -11.45 16.60 -0.76
C ALA A 108 -10.72 17.95 -0.87
N ALA A 109 -9.45 17.91 -1.27
CA ALA A 109 -8.60 19.11 -1.33
C ALA A 109 -8.91 19.96 -2.57
N ASN A 110 -9.13 19.33 -3.73
CA ASN A 110 -9.37 19.97 -5.01
C ASN A 110 -10.34 19.13 -5.88
N LYS A 111 -10.67 19.61 -7.08
CA LYS A 111 -11.62 18.97 -8.01
C LYS A 111 -11.16 17.55 -8.41
N VAL A 112 -9.88 17.36 -8.69
CA VAL A 112 -9.32 16.04 -9.07
C VAL A 112 -9.40 15.05 -7.90
N HIS A 113 -9.05 15.48 -6.69
CA HIS A 113 -9.18 14.66 -5.48
C HIS A 113 -10.66 14.34 -5.20
N LEU A 114 -11.58 15.27 -5.45
CA LEU A 114 -13.02 15.03 -5.33
C LEU A 114 -13.47 13.90 -6.27
N VAL A 115 -13.13 13.98 -7.56
CA VAL A 115 -13.45 12.95 -8.57
C VAL A 115 -12.86 11.60 -8.18
N ALA A 116 -11.56 11.54 -7.85
CA ALA A 116 -10.89 10.31 -7.45
C ALA A 116 -11.54 9.67 -6.22
N LYS A 117 -11.98 10.49 -5.25
CA LYS A 117 -12.64 10.00 -4.04
C LYS A 117 -14.07 9.53 -4.32
N ALA A 118 -14.82 10.25 -5.15
CA ALA A 118 -16.16 9.83 -5.57
C ALA A 118 -16.12 8.47 -6.30
N PHE A 119 -15.14 8.27 -7.18
CA PHE A 119 -14.92 7.00 -7.88
C PHE A 119 -14.56 5.86 -6.90
N ARG A 120 -13.60 6.08 -6.00
CA ARG A 120 -13.21 5.09 -4.97
C ARG A 120 -14.34 4.67 -4.04
N LEU A 121 -15.32 5.56 -3.83
CA LEU A 121 -16.48 5.30 -3.01
C LEU A 121 -17.66 4.69 -3.78
N GLY A 122 -17.58 4.56 -5.12
CA GLY A 122 -18.67 4.09 -5.98
C GLY A 122 -19.84 5.08 -6.00
N LEU A 123 -19.56 6.38 -5.93
CA LEU A 123 -20.58 7.43 -6.04
C LEU A 123 -20.80 7.88 -7.48
N ILE A 124 -19.85 7.61 -8.37
CA ILE A 124 -19.89 7.86 -9.81
C ILE A 124 -19.24 6.65 -10.49
N ASP A 125 -19.60 6.40 -11.74
CA ASP A 125 -19.15 5.28 -12.56
C ASP A 125 -18.30 5.75 -13.74
#